data_AF-M1EDS9-F1
#
_entry.id   AF-M1EDS9-F1
#
_cell.length_a   1.000
_cell.length_b   1.000
_cell.length_c   1.000
_cell.angle_alpha   90.00
_cell.angle_beta   90.00
_cell.angle_gamma   90.00
#
_symmetry.space_group_name_H-M   'P 1'
#
loop_
_entity.id
_entity.type
_entity.pdbx_description
1 polymer ?
#
loop_
_entity_poly.entity_id
_entity_poly.type
_entity_poly.pdbx_seq_one_letter_code
_entity_poly.pdbx_strand_id
1 'polypeptide(L)'
;VLGLWNRCEYFILDPHRIALTLRVPPRRVGIFLDWEAGKLSFFNVSDGSHIFTFTDTFSETLCAYFRPRSHDGSEHPDPLTICPLPVRRTCNLEEDELDTWLQPYEPSDPTLGL
;
A
#
# COMPACT_ATOMS: atom_id res chain seq x y z
N VAL A 1 -3.75 15.16 8.54
CA VAL A 1 -2.74 15.44 7.46
C VAL A 1 -1.32 15.45 8.03
N LEU A 2 -0.33 14.85 7.37
CA LEU A 2 1.10 15.02 7.68
C LEU A 2 1.71 16.10 6.77
N GLY A 3 2.50 17.01 7.32
CA GLY A 3 3.13 18.10 6.58
C GLY A 3 4.52 18.48 7.06
N LEU A 4 5.19 19.32 6.27
CA LEU A 4 6.50 19.90 6.57
C LEU A 4 6.41 21.42 6.43
N TRP A 5 6.82 22.14 7.46
CA TRP A 5 6.85 23.61 7.52
C TRP A 5 8.29 24.11 7.60
N ASN A 6 8.59 25.25 6.99
CA ASN A 6 9.92 25.90 7.00
C ASN A 6 11.12 24.98 6.65
N ARG A 7 10.88 23.89 5.91
CA ARG A 7 11.88 22.85 5.54
C ARG A 7 12.43 22.01 6.70
N CYS A 8 12.00 22.23 7.94
CA CYS A 8 12.54 21.50 9.10
C CYS A 8 11.49 21.05 10.14
N GLU A 9 10.27 21.59 10.11
CA GLU A 9 9.25 21.30 11.12
C GLU A 9 8.20 20.34 10.57
N TYR A 10 8.29 19.07 10.95
CA TYR A 10 7.25 18.10 10.65
C TYR A 10 6.05 18.29 11.57
N PHE A 11 4.84 18.13 11.06
CA PHE A 11 3.63 18.27 11.85
C PHE A 11 2.49 17.38 11.39
N ILE A 12 1.61 17.03 12.33
CA ILE A 12 0.27 16.51 12.06
C ILE A 12 -0.74 17.66 12.19
N LEU A 13 -1.71 17.72 11.28
CA LEU A 13 -2.93 18.49 11.44
C LEU A 13 -4.07 17.55 11.87
N ASP A 14 -4.48 17.68 13.13
CA ASP A 14 -5.53 16.89 13.79
C ASP A 14 -6.09 17.61 15.02
N PRO A 15 -7.33 18.11 14.98
CA PRO A 15 -7.76 19.30 14.20
C PRO A 15 -6.84 20.53 14.33
N HIS A 16 -5.89 20.51 15.27
CA HIS A 16 -4.85 21.51 15.46
C HIS A 16 -3.49 21.02 14.96
N ARG A 17 -2.54 21.94 14.82
CA ARG A 17 -1.18 21.62 14.38
C ARG A 17 -0.38 21.07 15.55
N ILE A 18 0.04 19.81 15.45
CA ILE A 18 0.88 19.10 16.42
C ILE A 18 2.28 18.98 15.82
N ALA A 19 3.27 19.60 16.46
CA ALA A 19 4.67 19.49 16.03
C ALA A 19 5.22 18.08 16.33
N LEU A 20 5.96 17.52 15.38
CA LEU A 20 6.58 16.19 15.50
C LEU A 20 8.09 16.32 15.64
N THR A 21 8.65 15.63 16.62
CA THR A 21 10.09 15.47 16.77
C THR A 21 10.50 14.14 16.15
N LEU A 22 11.02 14.18 14.93
CA LEU A 22 11.54 12.99 14.23
C LEU A 22 13.05 12.89 14.44
N ARG A 23 13.54 11.71 14.84
CA ARG A 23 14.98 11.48 15.06
C ARG A 23 15.78 11.57 13.77
N VAL A 24 15.25 10.99 12.70
CA VAL A 24 15.84 11.00 11.36
C VAL A 24 14.88 11.72 10.43
N PRO A 25 15.31 12.76 9.68
CA PRO A 25 14.48 13.38 8.66
C PRO A 25 14.10 12.36 7.57
N PRO A 26 12.81 12.11 7.31
CA PRO A 26 12.39 11.17 6.28
C PRO A 26 12.75 11.66 4.87
N ARG A 27 13.50 10.84 4.13
CA ARG A 27 13.67 10.97 2.66
C ARG A 27 12.51 10.34 1.89
N ARG A 28 11.86 9.34 2.50
CA ARG A 28 10.67 8.66 1.97
C ARG A 28 9.70 8.42 3.11
N VAL A 29 8.43 8.71 2.86
CA VAL A 29 7.33 8.47 3.79
C VAL A 29 6.49 7.31 3.26
N GLY A 30 6.22 6.34 4.13
CA GLY A 30 5.28 5.26 3.90
C GLY A 30 3.91 5.68 4.41
N ILE A 31 2.87 5.43 3.62
CA ILE A 31 1.47 5.70 3.99
C ILE A 31 0.74 4.37 3.90
N PHE A 32 0.12 3.95 5.00
CA PHE A 32 -0.61 2.69 5.09
C PHE A 32 -2.03 2.95 5.56
N LEU A 33 -3.00 2.47 4.80
CA LEU A 33 -4.42 2.55 5.10
C LEU A 33 -4.93 1.15 5.43
N ASP A 34 -5.40 0.97 6.66
CA ASP A 34 -6.20 -0.16 7.09
C ASP A 34 -7.65 0.34 7.21
N TRP A 35 -8.44 0.04 6.18
CA TRP A 35 -9.80 0.53 6.05
C TRP A 35 -10.72 -0.03 7.14
N GLU A 36 -10.66 -1.34 7.35
CA GLU A 36 -11.52 -2.05 8.29
C GLU A 36 -11.20 -1.69 9.73
N ALA A 37 -9.91 -1.55 10.07
CA ALA A 37 -9.50 -1.13 11.40
C ALA A 37 -9.62 0.39 11.62
N GLY A 38 -9.97 1.17 10.59
CA GLY A 38 -10.09 2.62 10.69
C GLY A 38 -8.76 3.34 10.90
N LYS A 39 -7.64 2.81 10.39
CA LYS A 39 -6.30 3.35 10.67
C LYS A 39 -5.61 3.89 9.43
N LEU A 40 -5.13 5.12 9.51
CA LEU A 40 -4.22 5.71 8.53
C LEU A 40 -2.88 6.02 9.19
N SER A 41 -1.85 5.27 8.83
CA SER A 41 -0.53 5.32 9.48
C SER A 41 0.55 5.86 8.56
N PHE A 42 1.44 6.68 9.13
CA PHE A 42 2.58 7.27 8.47
C PHE A 42 3.88 6.69 9.07
N PHE A 43 4.83 6.38 8.19
CA PHE A 43 6.12 5.79 8.57
C PHE A 43 7.27 6.53 7.90
N ASN A 44 8.38 6.66 8.62
CA ASN A 44 9.64 7.06 8.03
C ASN A 44 10.30 5.82 7.44
N VAL A 45 10.34 5.72 6.11
CA VAL A 45 10.94 4.55 5.44
C VAL A 45 12.47 4.59 5.52
N SER A 46 13.05 5.74 5.85
CA SER A 46 14.51 5.92 5.94
C SER A 46 15.11 5.19 7.13
N ASP A 47 14.39 5.11 8.24
CA ASP A 47 14.82 4.43 9.47
C ASP A 47 13.82 3.37 9.96
N GLY A 48 12.71 3.16 9.25
CA GLY A 48 11.65 2.22 9.60
C GLY A 48 10.76 2.66 10.77
N SER A 49 10.93 3.88 11.28
CA SER A 49 10.18 4.35 12.44
C SER A 49 8.73 4.71 12.12
N HIS A 50 7.86 4.49 13.09
CA HIS A 50 6.49 5.00 13.05
C HIS A 50 6.47 6.50 13.31
N ILE A 51 5.71 7.25 12.51
CA ILE A 51 5.54 8.70 12.67
C ILE A 51 4.26 9.00 13.44
N PHE A 52 3.12 8.54 12.92
CA PHE A 52 1.80 8.82 13.51
C PHE A 52 0.72 7.91 12.92
N THR A 53 -0.36 7.66 13.66
CA THR A 53 -1.55 6.96 13.17
C THR A 53 -2.80 7.75 13.51
N PHE A 54 -3.58 8.10 12.49
CA PHE A 54 -4.95 8.54 12.66
C PHE A 54 -5.84 7.32 12.87
N THR A 55 -6.81 7.44 13.77
CA THR A 55 -7.84 6.42 13.99
C THR A 55 -9.19 7.08 13.81
N ASP A 56 -9.98 6.61 12.85
CA ASP A 56 -11.31 7.13 12.53
C ASP A 56 -12.17 6.06 11.84
N THR A 57 -13.48 6.27 11.76
CA THR A 57 -14.39 5.41 10.99
C THR A 57 -14.53 5.94 9.57
N PHE A 58 -14.11 5.16 8.57
CA PHE A 58 -14.23 5.56 7.17
C PHE A 58 -15.54 5.05 6.57
N SER A 59 -16.39 5.97 6.11
CA SER A 59 -17.69 5.63 5.49
C SER A 59 -17.71 5.78 3.97
N GLU A 60 -16.75 6.52 3.39
CA GLU A 60 -16.72 6.87 1.97
C GLU A 60 -15.32 6.75 1.38
N THR A 61 -15.24 6.34 0.12
CA THR A 61 -13.98 6.13 -0.61
C THR A 61 -12.96 7.23 -0.36
N LEU A 62 -11.79 6.84 0.10
CA LEU A 62 -10.68 7.77 0.35
C LEU A 62 -9.79 7.90 -0.89
N CYS A 63 -9.34 9.12 -1.15
CA CYS A 63 -8.37 9.43 -2.18
C CYS A 63 -7.06 9.91 -1.56
N ALA A 64 -5.93 9.55 -2.17
CA ALA A 64 -4.64 10.08 -1.77
C ALA A 64 -4.58 11.58 -2.07
N TYR A 65 -4.12 12.37 -1.09
CA TYR A 65 -3.97 13.81 -1.21
C TYR A 65 -2.49 14.21 -1.09
N PHE A 66 -1.99 14.91 -2.11
CA PHE A 66 -0.62 15.41 -2.15
C PHE A 66 -0.61 16.93 -2.39
N ARG A 67 0.18 17.64 -1.60
CA ARG A 67 0.40 19.09 -1.76
C ARG A 67 1.90 19.40 -1.70
N PRO A 68 2.62 19.26 -2.83
CA PRO A 68 4.01 19.71 -2.92
C PRO A 68 4.11 21.21 -2.61
N ARG A 69 5.25 21.63 -2.05
CA ARG A 69 5.53 23.05 -1.80
C ARG A 69 5.57 23.81 -3.13
N SER A 70 5.02 25.02 -3.15
CA SER A 70 5.15 25.92 -4.28
C SER A 70 6.61 26.20 -4.62
N HIS A 71 6.89 26.32 -5.91
CA HIS A 71 8.21 26.67 -6.42
C HIS A 71 8.75 27.92 -5.71
N ASP A 72 9.97 27.85 -5.19
CA ASP A 72 10.57 28.92 -4.40
C ASP A 72 11.57 29.78 -5.17
N GLY A 73 11.55 29.65 -6.50
CA GLY A 73 12.45 30.36 -7.40
C GLY A 73 13.78 29.64 -7.62
N SER A 74 13.99 28.45 -7.05
CA SER A 74 15.17 27.62 -7.32
C SER A 74 15.17 27.05 -8.75
N GLU A 75 16.33 26.94 -9.37
CA GLU A 75 16.45 26.40 -10.75
C GLU A 75 16.14 24.89 -10.83
N HIS A 76 16.17 24.20 -9.69
CA HIS A 76 15.94 22.75 -9.57
C HIS A 76 14.93 22.47 -8.45
N PRO A 77 13.62 22.44 -8.73
CA PRO A 77 12.64 22.01 -7.75
C PRO A 77 12.81 20.52 -7.47
N ASP A 78 12.82 20.13 -6.19
CA ASP A 78 12.75 18.72 -5.77
C ASP A 78 11.27 18.27 -5.71
N PRO A 79 10.74 17.53 -6.71
CA PRO A 79 9.33 17.17 -6.73
C PRO A 79 9.03 16.05 -5.73
N LEU A 80 7.77 15.99 -5.27
CA LEU A 80 7.27 14.80 -4.60
C LEU A 80 7.05 13.70 -5.65
N THR A 81 7.69 12.56 -5.46
CA THR A 81 7.59 11.41 -6.39
C THR A 81 6.98 10.20 -5.68
N ILE A 82 6.01 9.56 -6.33
CA ILE A 82 5.45 8.28 -5.84
C ILE A 82 6.44 7.17 -6.20
N CYS A 83 6.90 6.42 -5.20
CA CYS A 83 7.82 5.31 -5.42
C CYS A 83 7.09 4.13 -6.07
N PRO A 84 7.57 3.58 -7.20
CA PRO A 84 6.98 2.39 -7.78
C PRO A 84 7.18 1.22 -6.82
N LEU A 85 6.15 0.37 -6.70
CA LEU A 85 6.30 -0.89 -6.01
C LEU A 85 7.17 -1.83 -6.85
N PRO A 86 8.13 -2.54 -6.26
CA PRO A 86 8.81 -3.60 -6.98
C PRO A 86 7.76 -4.65 -7.38
N VAL A 87 7.57 -4.85 -8.68
CA VAL A 87 6.72 -5.90 -9.22
C VAL A 87 7.31 -7.22 -8.75
N ARG A 88 6.75 -7.80 -7.69
CA ARG A 88 6.95 -9.21 -7.41
C ARG A 88 6.20 -9.92 -8.54
N ARG A 89 6.93 -10.57 -9.45
CA ARG A 89 6.33 -11.56 -10.34
C ARG A 89 5.64 -12.56 -9.43
N THR A 90 4.32 -12.49 -9.32
CA THR A 90 3.54 -13.65 -8.94
C THR A 90 3.83 -14.66 -10.03
N CYS A 91 4.63 -15.67 -9.73
CA CYS A 91 4.64 -16.86 -10.56
C CYS A 91 3.18 -17.32 -10.59
N ASN A 92 2.58 -17.29 -11.77
CA ASN A 92 1.32 -17.95 -12.01
C ASN A 92 1.48 -19.39 -11.50
N LEU A 93 0.74 -19.75 -10.47
CA LEU A 93 0.30 -21.12 -10.32
C LEU A 93 -0.88 -21.27 -11.31
N GLU A 94 -0.58 -21.21 -12.61
CA GLU A 94 -1.43 -21.83 -13.63
C GLU A 94 -1.18 -23.33 -13.41
N GLU A 95 -2.06 -24.13 -12.81
CA GLU A 95 -3.36 -24.52 -13.37
C GLU A 95 -3.29 -24.68 -14.89
N ASP A 96 -2.36 -25.54 -15.32
CA ASP A 96 -2.39 -26.13 -16.65
C ASP A 96 -2.12 -27.64 -16.52
N GLU A 97 -2.97 -28.42 -17.20
CA GLU A 97 -2.93 -29.87 -17.39
C GLU A 97 -3.45 -30.84 -16.29
N LEU A 98 -4.70 -30.71 -15.83
CA LEU A 98 -5.51 -31.93 -15.63
C LEU A 98 -7.04 -31.74 -15.79
N ASP A 99 -7.47 -30.99 -16.79
CA ASP A 99 -8.84 -31.05 -17.34
C ASP A 99 -8.89 -31.92 -18.61
N THR A 100 -8.13 -33.02 -18.64
CA THR A 100 -8.37 -34.09 -19.62
C THR A 100 -9.38 -35.06 -19.02
N TRP A 101 -10.65 -34.74 -19.25
CA TRP A 101 -11.80 -35.63 -19.29
C TRP A 101 -11.47 -37.14 -19.27
N LEU A 102 -11.82 -37.83 -18.19
CA LEU A 102 -12.24 -39.24 -18.23
C LEU A 102 -13.59 -39.36 -17.55
N GLN A 103 -14.65 -39.36 -18.36
CA GLN A 103 -16.00 -39.70 -17.92
C GLN A 103 -16.22 -41.23 -17.90
N PRO A 104 -17.19 -41.68 -17.11
CA PRO A 104 -17.23 -42.99 -16.48
C PRO A 104 -18.08 -43.98 -17.29
N TYR A 105 -17.59 -45.21 -17.44
CA TYR A 105 -18.32 -46.49 -17.62
C TYR A 105 -17.62 -47.39 -18.65
N GLU A 106 -16.88 -48.39 -18.17
CA GLU A 106 -16.79 -49.68 -18.85
C GLU A 106 -17.19 -50.74 -17.81
N PRO A 107 -18.30 -51.48 -18.00
CA PRO A 107 -18.64 -52.61 -17.15
C PRO A 107 -17.71 -53.75 -17.47
N SER A 108 -17.18 -54.38 -16.42
CA SER A 108 -16.82 -55.79 -16.51
C SER A 108 -18.04 -56.58 -16.97
N ASP A 109 -17.91 -57.29 -18.08
CA ASP A 109 -18.88 -58.28 -18.53
C ASP A 109 -18.48 -59.66 -18.00
N PRO A 110 -19.22 -60.24 -17.04
CA PRO A 110 -19.19 -61.66 -16.78
C PRO A 110 -20.58 -62.24 -17.02
N THR A 111 -20.88 -62.81 -18.20
CA THR A 111 -21.52 -64.15 -18.33
C THR A 111 -21.90 -64.55 -19.77
N LEU A 112 -21.56 -65.82 -20.10
CA LEU A 112 -22.27 -66.76 -21.00
C LEU A 112 -22.18 -66.45 -22.52
N GLY A 113 -21.83 -67.37 -23.42
CA GLY A 113 -21.82 -68.82 -23.41
C GLY A 113 -22.33 -69.31 -24.77
N LEU A 114 -21.45 -69.97 -25.54
CA LEU A 114 -21.64 -71.00 -26.59
C LEU A 114 -20.50 -70.94 -27.62
#